data_AF-A0A924U2P9-F1
#
_entry.id   AF-A0A924U2P9-F1
#
_cell.length_a   1.000
_cell.length_b   1.000
_cell.length_c   1.000
_cell.angle_alpha   90.00
_cell.angle_beta   90.00
_cell.angle_gamma   90.00
#
_symmetry.space_group_name_H-M   'P 1'
#
loop_
_entity.id
_entity.type
_entity.pdbx_description
1 polymer ?
#
loop_
_entity_poly.entity_id
_entity_poly.type
_entity_poly.pdbx_seq_one_letter_code
_entity_poly.pdbx_strand_id
1 'polypeptide(L)' 'MSFSPLDGLPMGTRCGRPDATGVLNLMERQGRGAGDVGPLLSGESGLVGVSGVSSDMREP' A
#
# COMPACT_ATOMS: atom_id res chain seq x y z
N MET A 1 14.29 -4.81 -5.46
CA MET A 1 13.63 -3.58 -5.96
C MET A 1 13.67 -3.63 -7.48
N SER A 2 12.50 -3.61 -8.12
CA SER A 2 12.32 -3.52 -9.58
C SER A 2 12.26 -2.04 -9.98
N PHE A 3 11.38 -1.66 -10.90
CA PHE A 3 11.17 -0.28 -11.36
C PHE A 3 10.76 0.71 -10.26
N SER A 4 10.06 0.24 -9.21
CA SER A 4 9.60 1.05 -8.09
C SER A 4 10.03 0.44 -6.75
N PRO A 5 10.29 1.26 -5.71
CA PRO A 5 10.54 0.77 -4.35
C PRO A 5 9.30 0.15 -3.69
N LEU A 6 8.14 0.19 -4.37
CA LEU A 6 6.92 -0.50 -3.95
C LEU A 6 7.07 -2.03 -4.00
N ASP A 7 7.78 -2.56 -4.99
CA ASP A 7 7.87 -4.00 -5.24
C ASP A 7 8.65 -4.75 -4.14
N GLY A 8 8.19 -5.96 -3.83
CA GLY A 8 8.78 -6.86 -2.84
C GLY A 8 7.92 -7.02 -1.58
N LEU A 9 8.58 -6.95 -0.41
CA LEU A 9 7.95 -7.19 0.88
C LEU A 9 7.09 -5.99 1.32
N PRO A 10 5.96 -6.22 2.02
CA PRO A 10 5.29 -5.18 2.77
C PRO A 10 6.26 -4.52 3.75
N MET A 11 6.18 -3.20 3.90
CA MET A 11 7.04 -2.44 4.82
C MET A 11 6.16 -1.67 5.82
N GLY A 12 6.76 -0.75 6.60
CA GLY A 12 6.01 0.06 7.56
C GLY A 12 4.81 0.80 6.94
N THR A 13 4.99 1.41 5.77
CA THR A 13 3.97 2.23 5.09
C THR A 13 3.67 1.81 3.64
N ARG A 14 4.41 0.83 3.11
CA ARG A 14 4.31 0.36 1.71
C ARG A 14 3.63 -0.99 1.63
N CYS A 15 2.77 -1.18 0.62
CA CYS A 15 2.05 -2.43 0.41
C CYS A 15 2.92 -3.62 0.00
N GLY A 16 4.12 -3.40 -0.55
CA GLY A 16 4.92 -4.46 -1.16
C GLY A 16 4.40 -4.80 -2.55
N ARG A 17 4.31 -6.10 -2.87
CA ARG A 17 3.83 -6.60 -4.18
C ARG A 17 2.32 -6.92 -4.16
N PRO A 18 1.42 -5.98 -4.50
CA PRO A 18 -0.01 -6.24 -4.59
C PRO A 18 -0.37 -7.00 -5.87
N ASP A 19 -1.53 -7.65 -5.86
CA ASP A 19 -2.17 -8.14 -7.08
C ASP A 19 -2.72 -6.96 -7.91
N ALA A 20 -2.43 -6.95 -9.21
CA ALA A 20 -2.86 -5.88 -10.11
C ALA A 20 -4.38 -5.83 -10.24
N THR A 21 -5.05 -6.99 -10.27
CA THR A 21 -6.52 -7.05 -10.37
C THR A 21 -7.17 -6.50 -9.12
N GLY A 22 -6.61 -6.77 -7.94
CA GLY A 22 -7.04 -6.18 -6.68
C GLY A 22 -6.92 -4.65 -6.66
N VAL A 23 -5.83 -4.10 -7.20
CA VAL A 23 -5.64 -2.64 -7.31
C VAL A 23 -6.67 -2.02 -8.26
N LEU A 24 -6.91 -2.63 -9.41
CA LEU A 24 -7.94 -2.16 -10.36
C LEU A 24 -9.34 -2.22 -9.74
N ASN A 25 -9.65 -3.30 -9.03
CA ASN A 25 -10.93 -3.44 -8.34
C ASN A 25 -11.11 -2.40 -7.24
N LEU A 26 -10.05 -2.08 -6.49
CA LEU A 26 -10.04 -1.02 -5.49
C LEU A 26 -10.35 0.34 -6.14
N MET A 27 -9.67 0.65 -7.25
CA MET A 27 -9.88 1.89 -8.00
C MET A 27 -11.32 2.02 -8.48
N GLU A 28 -11.87 0.96 -9.07
CA GLU A 28 -13.26 0.94 -9.55
C GLU A 28 -14.28 1.08 -8.42
N ARG A 29 -14.13 0.28 -7.35
CA ARG A 29 -15.11 0.24 -6.25
C ARG A 29 -15.10 1.50 -5.39
N GLN A 30 -13.95 2.13 -5.22
CA GLN A 30 -13.83 3.36 -4.44
C GLN A 30 -13.92 4.62 -5.30
N GLY A 31 -14.05 4.49 -6.63
CA GLY A 31 -14.04 5.64 -7.55
C GLY A 31 -12.73 6.43 -7.49
N ARG A 32 -11.61 5.76 -7.19
CA ARG A 32 -10.30 6.38 -6.96
C ARG A 32 -9.40 6.26 -8.18
N GLY A 33 -8.74 7.36 -8.52
CA GLY A 33 -7.79 7.40 -9.63
C GLY A 33 -6.37 7.00 -9.22
N ALA A 34 -5.47 6.90 -10.21
CA ALA A 34 -4.06 6.62 -9.97
C ALA A 34 -3.38 7.66 -9.06
N GLY A 35 -3.85 8.92 -9.10
CA GLY A 35 -3.38 10.00 -8.24
C GLY A 35 -3.64 9.76 -6.75
N ASP A 36 -4.71 9.02 -6.41
CA ASP A 36 -5.05 8.70 -5.02
C ASP A 36 -4.51 7.34 -4.59
N VAL A 37 -4.46 6.37 -5.51
CA VAL A 37 -4.06 5.00 -5.20
C VAL A 37 -2.54 4.86 -5.11
N GLY A 38 -1.76 5.60 -5.91
CA GLY A 38 -0.30 5.61 -5.81
C GLY A 38 0.22 5.99 -4.41
N PRO A 39 -0.21 7.15 -3.85
CA PRO A 39 0.10 7.53 -2.48
C PRO A 39 -0.37 6.51 -1.44
N LEU A 40 -1.57 5.96 -1.60
CA LEU A 40 -2.09 4.94 -0.69
C LEU A 40 -1.16 3.71 -0.64
N LEU A 41 -0.77 3.18 -1.80
CA LEU A 41 0.07 1.98 -1.87
C LEU A 41 1.48 2.24 -1.31
N SER A 42 1.99 3.46 -1.47
CA SER A 42 3.37 3.81 -1.11
C SER A 42 3.55 4.43 0.27
N GLY A 43 2.50 4.97 0.88
CA GLY A 43 2.60 5.76 2.12
C GLY A 43 1.56 5.45 3.19
N GLU A 44 0.44 4.80 2.85
CA GLU A 44 -0.66 4.54 3.79
C GLU A 44 -1.00 3.04 3.90
N SER A 45 -0.12 2.19 3.38
CA SER A 45 -0.29 0.73 3.35
C SER A 45 0.71 0.05 4.29
N GLY A 46 0.97 -1.25 4.09
CA GLY A 46 1.97 -1.96 4.87
C GLY A 46 1.53 -2.12 6.33
N LEU A 47 2.47 -2.03 7.26
CA LEU A 47 2.19 -2.23 8.68
C LEU A 47 1.16 -1.24 9.22
N VAL A 48 1.28 0.06 8.90
CA VAL A 48 0.31 1.07 9.35
C VAL A 48 -1.08 0.85 8.75
N GLY A 49 -1.15 0.39 7.49
CA GLY A 49 -2.41 0.10 6.84
C GLY A 49 -3.12 -1.13 7.42
N VAL A 50 -2.36 -2.13 7.89
CA VAL A 50 -2.90 -3.36 8.49
C VAL A 50 -3.17 -3.17 9.99
N SER A 51 -2.29 -2.49 10.72
CA SER A 51 -2.45 -2.23 12.15
C SER A 51 -3.50 -1.15 12.42
N GLY A 52 -3.59 -0.15 11.54
CA GLY A 52 -4.37 1.07 11.78
C GLY A 52 -3.81 1.96 12.89
N VAL A 53 -2.61 1.65 13.40
CA VAL A 53 -2.00 2.32 14.56
C VAL A 53 -0.64 2.92 14.19
N SER A 54 0.37 2.08 13.97
CA SER A 54 1.75 2.52 13.72
C SER A 54 2.45 1.69 12.65
N SER A 55 3.43 2.33 12.01
CA SER A 55 4.40 1.68 11.13
C SER A 55 5.65 1.20 11.89
N ASP A 56 5.79 1.56 13.16
CA ASP A 56 6.89 1.12 14.01
C ASP A 56 6.57 -0.22 14.64
N MET A 57 7.37 -1.25 14.34
CA MET A 57 7.22 -2.60 14.87
C MET A 57 7.44 -2.70 16.39
N ARG A 58 7.94 -1.63 17.02
CA ARG A 58 8.12 -1.54 18.48
C ARG A 58 6.87 -1.01 19.17
N GLU A 59 5.97 -0.37 18.42
CA GLU A 59 4.72 0.17 18.92
C GLU A 59 3.58 -0.83 18.65
N PRO A 60 2.64 -1.00 19.60
CA PRO A 60 1.50 -1.89 19.44
C PRO A 60 0.47 -1.39 18.42
#